data_AF-A0A381KJT2-F1
#
_entry.id   AF-A0A381KJT2-F1
#
_cell.length_a   1.000
_cell.length_b   1.000
_cell.length_c   1.000
_cell.angle_alpha   90.00
_cell.angle_beta   90.00
_cell.angle_gamma   90.00
#
_symmetry.space_group_name_H-M   'P 1'
#
loop_
_entity.id
_entity.type
_entity.pdbx_description
1 polymer ?
#
loop_
_entity_poly.entity_id
_entity_poly.type
_entity_poly.pdbx_seq_one_letter_code
_entity_poly.pdbx_strand_id
1 'polypeptide(L)'
;MIFKGSAVALVTPFTKDNKVDFDKLGELVEYQIANGTDAIVSCGTTGEANTMTDEEQLATIKYVVEKVNKRVPVIAGSGSNDTMHSVNLSQEAEKLGVDALLIITPYYNKANKAGLKRHFETIANSVKLPIILYNVPGRTCVNISPSLIVELAKIDNIVAVKEASGDPRTGCRNS
;
A
#
# COMPACT_ATOMS: atom_id res chain seq x y z
N MET A 1 -15.19 0.27 5.35
CA MET A 1 -14.77 1.33 4.40
C MET A 1 -13.56 2.03 5.01
N ILE A 2 -12.44 2.13 4.29
CA ILE A 2 -11.18 2.69 4.83
C ILE A 2 -11.22 4.23 4.83
N PHE A 3 -11.55 4.83 3.69
CA PHE A 3 -11.74 6.28 3.53
C PHE A 3 -12.63 6.55 2.30
N LYS A 4 -13.04 7.80 2.09
CA LYS A 4 -13.68 8.29 0.87
C LYS A 4 -13.09 9.66 0.53
N GLY A 5 -12.64 9.85 -0.71
CA GLY A 5 -12.06 11.11 -1.17
C GLY A 5 -10.65 10.95 -1.70
N SER A 6 -9.75 11.87 -1.36
CA SER A 6 -8.38 11.92 -1.85
C SER A 6 -7.41 11.19 -0.91
N ALA A 7 -6.75 10.15 -1.42
CA ALA A 7 -5.59 9.54 -0.75
C ALA A 7 -4.30 9.94 -1.45
N VAL A 8 -3.41 10.63 -0.73
CA VAL A 8 -2.10 11.03 -1.27
C VAL A 8 -1.11 9.87 -1.15
N ALA A 9 -0.46 9.52 -2.26
CA ALA A 9 0.74 8.68 -2.22
C ALA A 9 1.93 9.58 -1.87
N LEU A 10 2.29 9.61 -0.59
CA LEU A 10 3.28 10.54 -0.06
C LEU A 10 4.68 10.18 -0.58
N VAL A 11 5.44 11.20 -0.98
CA VAL A 11 6.87 11.06 -1.26
C VAL A 11 7.64 10.88 0.06
N THR A 12 8.77 10.18 0.01
CA THR A 12 9.68 10.08 1.15
C THR A 12 10.83 11.05 0.89
N PRO A 13 10.93 12.19 1.61
CA PRO A 13 12.04 13.10 1.43
C PRO A 13 13.33 12.48 1.99
N PHE A 14 14.43 12.67 1.27
CA PHE A 14 15.75 12.21 1.67
C PHE A 14 16.71 13.39 1.83
N THR A 15 17.59 13.27 2.81
CA THR A 15 18.73 14.16 3.03
C THR A 15 19.80 13.95 1.94
N LYS A 16 20.79 14.85 1.86
CA LYS A 16 21.92 14.71 0.92
C LYS A 16 22.75 13.44 1.14
N ASP A 17 22.69 12.86 2.33
CA ASP A 17 23.37 11.62 2.70
C ASP A 17 22.49 10.37 2.47
N ASN A 18 21.42 10.49 1.68
CA ASN A 18 20.45 9.42 1.35
C ASN A 18 19.72 8.80 2.55
N LYS A 19 19.64 9.51 3.68
CA LYS A 19 18.80 9.12 4.83
C LYS A 19 17.44 9.78 4.75
N VAL A 20 16.39 9.11 5.23
CA VAL A 20 15.05 9.69 5.35
C VAL A 20 15.11 10.99 6.16
N ASP A 21 14.55 12.07 5.61
CA ASP A 21 14.40 13.37 6.26
C ASP A 21 13.06 13.42 7.00
N PHE A 22 13.07 12.98 8.26
CA PHE A 22 11.85 12.91 9.07
C PHE A 22 11.24 14.28 9.36
N ASP A 23 12.04 15.33 9.49
CA ASP A 23 11.53 16.68 9.73
C ASP A 23 10.73 17.16 8.52
N LYS A 24 11.28 17.01 7.31
CA LYS A 24 10.56 17.33 6.07
C LYS A 24 9.37 16.43 5.80
N LEU A 25 9.48 15.14 6.14
CA LEU A 25 8.34 14.24 6.07
C LEU A 25 7.20 14.72 6.98
N GLY A 26 7.54 15.18 8.19
CA GLY A 26 6.57 15.74 9.14
C GLY A 26 5.88 16.99 8.62
N GLU A 27 6.63 17.91 8.00
CA GLU A 27 6.07 19.10 7.34
C GLU A 27 5.08 18.71 6.23
N LEU A 28 5.43 17.73 5.41
CA LEU A 28 4.58 17.24 4.32
C LEU A 28 3.29 16.60 4.85
N VAL A 29 3.38 15.79 5.91
CA VAL A 29 2.19 15.20 6.55
C VAL A 29 1.23 16.29 7.04
N GLU A 30 1.75 17.29 7.76
CA GLU A 30 0.92 18.40 8.25
C GLU A 30 0.30 19.19 7.09
N TYR A 31 1.08 19.45 6.04
CA TYR A 31 0.58 20.13 4.85
C TYR A 31 -0.58 19.38 4.19
N GLN A 32 -0.47 18.06 4.03
CA GLN A 32 -1.54 17.25 3.42
C GLN A 32 -2.82 17.25 4.26
N ILE A 33 -2.68 17.10 5.58
CA ILE A 33 -3.82 17.15 6.51
C ILE A 33 -4.48 18.53 6.50
N ALA A 34 -3.69 19.61 6.57
CA ALA A 34 -4.19 20.98 6.55
C ALA A 34 -4.94 21.33 5.25
N ASN A 35 -4.61 20.67 4.14
CA ASN A 35 -5.25 20.84 2.84
C ASN A 35 -6.35 19.80 2.55
N GLY A 36 -6.81 19.06 3.57
CA GLY A 36 -8.01 18.23 3.46
C GLY A 36 -7.81 16.89 2.74
N THR A 37 -6.59 16.34 2.75
CA THR A 37 -6.38 14.94 2.32
C THR A 37 -7.17 13.99 3.23
N ASP A 38 -7.87 13.02 2.66
CA ASP A 38 -8.73 12.07 3.39
C ASP A 38 -7.98 10.84 3.89
N ALA A 39 -6.85 10.48 3.29
CA ALA A 39 -5.96 9.40 3.74
C ALA A 39 -4.52 9.58 3.23
N ILE A 40 -3.55 9.05 3.96
CA ILE A 40 -2.13 9.10 3.58
C ILE A 40 -1.64 7.69 3.27
N VAL A 41 -1.10 7.48 2.08
CA VAL A 41 -0.39 6.26 1.71
C VAL A 41 1.11 6.50 1.91
N SER A 42 1.69 5.82 2.91
CA SER A 42 3.13 5.85 3.19
C SER A 42 3.85 4.71 2.50
N CYS A 43 5.09 4.93 2.05
CA CYS A 43 5.94 3.91 1.42
C CYS A 43 5.23 3.16 0.27
N GLY A 44 4.43 3.86 -0.52
CA GLY A 44 3.97 3.36 -1.82
C GLY A 44 5.06 3.48 -2.89
N THR A 45 4.73 3.24 -4.16
CA THR A 45 5.68 3.46 -5.27
C THR A 45 6.23 4.89 -5.33
N THR A 46 5.37 5.89 -5.07
CA THR A 46 5.76 7.31 -5.02
C THR A 46 6.66 7.64 -3.82
N GLY A 47 6.57 6.85 -2.75
CA GLY A 47 7.42 6.98 -1.57
C GLY A 47 8.72 6.17 -1.67
N GLU A 48 9.04 5.66 -2.86
CA GLU A 48 10.31 4.99 -3.17
C GLU A 48 10.64 3.77 -2.29
N ALA A 49 9.62 3.05 -1.81
CA ALA A 49 9.82 1.90 -0.91
C ALA A 49 10.78 0.83 -1.44
N ASN A 50 10.87 0.64 -2.76
CA ASN A 50 11.78 -0.34 -3.38
C ASN A 50 13.27 0.00 -3.25
N THR A 51 13.63 1.21 -2.83
CA THR A 51 15.03 1.63 -2.61
C THR A 51 15.37 1.79 -1.13
N MET A 52 14.45 1.44 -0.24
CA MET A 52 14.61 1.52 1.21
C MET A 52 14.94 0.13 1.78
N THR A 53 15.64 0.08 2.90
CA THR A 53 15.68 -1.15 3.70
C THR A 53 14.34 -1.37 4.43
N ASP A 54 14.09 -2.59 4.90
CA ASP A 54 12.89 -2.89 5.71
C ASP A 54 12.85 -2.00 6.97
N GLU A 55 14.00 -1.75 7.60
CA GLU A 55 14.08 -0.88 8.77
C GLU A 55 13.73 0.58 8.43
N GLU A 56 14.24 1.11 7.32
CA GLU A 56 13.92 2.47 6.86
C GLU A 56 12.43 2.60 6.52
N GLN A 57 11.87 1.61 5.83
CA GLN A 57 10.46 1.57 5.46
C GLN A 57 9.56 1.54 6.71
N LEU A 58 9.86 0.66 7.66
CA LEU A 58 9.10 0.55 8.91
C LEU A 58 9.26 1.79 9.79
N ALA A 59 10.46 2.37 9.87
CA ALA A 59 10.68 3.63 10.60
C ALA A 59 9.89 4.80 9.98
N THR A 60 9.83 4.86 8.65
CA THR A 60 9.06 5.86 7.90
C THR A 60 7.57 5.70 8.14
N ILE A 61 7.04 4.47 8.03
CA ILE A 61 5.63 4.16 8.33
C ILE A 61 5.29 4.55 9.77
N LYS A 62 6.13 4.15 10.74
CA LYS A 62 5.94 4.47 12.15
C LYS A 62 5.85 5.98 12.37
N TYR A 63 6.80 6.72 11.83
CA TYR A 63 6.83 8.18 11.95
C TYR A 63 5.56 8.81 11.36
N VAL A 64 5.11 8.36 10.19
CA VAL A 64 3.87 8.87 9.58
C VAL A 64 2.65 8.55 10.45
N VAL A 65 2.54 7.34 11.00
CA VAL A 65 1.43 6.99 11.91
C VAL A 65 1.41 7.90 13.14
N GLU A 66 2.56 8.05 13.80
CA GLU A 66 2.72 8.90 14.98
C GLU A 66 2.42 10.37 14.66
N LYS A 67 2.93 10.88 13.53
CA LYS A 67 2.70 12.25 13.09
C LYS A 67 1.24 12.48 12.78
N VAL A 68 0.59 11.59 12.02
CA VAL A 68 -0.83 11.71 11.67
C VAL A 68 -1.72 11.67 12.91
N ASN A 69 -1.35 10.88 13.93
CA ASN A 69 -2.05 10.81 15.21
C ASN A 69 -3.57 10.62 15.05
N LYS A 70 -3.95 9.64 14.22
CA LYS A 70 -5.35 9.25 13.94
C LYS A 70 -6.26 10.34 13.35
N ARG A 71 -5.72 11.47 12.89
CA ARG A 71 -6.50 12.53 12.22
C ARG A 71 -7.08 12.09 10.87
N VAL A 72 -6.35 11.25 10.14
CA VAL A 72 -6.77 10.59 8.90
C VAL A 72 -6.24 9.16 8.87
N PRO A 73 -6.83 8.24 8.12
CA PRO A 73 -6.30 6.88 7.95
C PRO A 73 -4.90 6.88 7.31
N VAL A 74 -4.02 6.05 7.85
CA VAL A 74 -2.70 5.76 7.27
C VAL A 74 -2.71 4.39 6.62
N ILE A 75 -2.31 4.34 5.35
CA ILE A 75 -2.22 3.13 4.55
C ILE A 75 -0.73 2.86 4.29
N ALA A 76 -0.22 1.71 4.75
CA ALA A 76 1.18 1.35 4.50
C ALA A 76 1.32 0.54 3.20
N GLY A 77 2.25 0.94 2.33
CA GLY A 77 2.76 0.05 1.30
C GLY A 77 3.62 -1.04 1.94
N SER A 78 3.18 -2.30 1.83
CA SER A 78 3.89 -3.47 2.39
C SER A 78 3.92 -4.66 1.43
N GLY A 79 3.51 -4.47 0.17
CA GLY A 79 3.62 -5.49 -0.87
C GLY A 79 4.96 -5.45 -1.58
N SER A 80 5.49 -6.63 -1.90
CA SER A 80 6.68 -6.83 -2.73
C SER A 80 6.43 -7.95 -3.74
N ASN A 81 7.47 -8.37 -4.47
CA ASN A 81 7.38 -9.54 -5.34
C ASN A 81 7.66 -10.87 -4.63
N ASP A 82 7.99 -10.83 -3.34
CA ASP A 82 8.18 -11.99 -2.46
C ASP A 82 7.03 -12.05 -1.44
N THR A 83 6.30 -13.16 -1.44
CA THR A 83 5.15 -13.37 -0.55
C THR A 83 5.53 -13.32 0.92
N MET A 84 6.63 -13.97 1.34
CA MET A 84 6.99 -14.03 2.75
C MET A 84 7.56 -12.71 3.24
N HIS A 85 8.29 -12.00 2.37
CA HIS A 85 8.69 -10.62 2.65
C HIS A 85 7.48 -9.71 2.86
N SER A 86 6.48 -9.81 1.98
CA SER A 86 5.23 -9.04 2.10
C SER A 86 4.45 -9.38 3.38
N VAL A 87 4.42 -10.66 3.77
CA VAL A 87 3.83 -11.11 5.05
C VAL A 87 4.54 -10.43 6.23
N ASN A 88 5.87 -10.50 6.27
CA ASN A 88 6.66 -9.92 7.36
C ASN A 88 6.44 -8.40 7.48
N LEU A 89 6.58 -7.66 6.38
CA LEU A 89 6.35 -6.21 6.36
C LEU A 89 4.92 -5.83 6.75
N SER A 90 3.93 -6.62 6.31
CA SER A 90 2.52 -6.38 6.64
C SER A 90 2.22 -6.59 8.12
N GLN A 91 2.79 -7.62 8.74
CA GLN A 91 2.65 -7.88 10.17
C GLN A 91 3.35 -6.83 11.03
N GLU A 92 4.55 -6.38 10.62
CA GLU A 92 5.23 -5.28 11.32
C GLU A 92 4.46 -3.97 11.17
N ALA A 93 3.98 -3.63 9.97
CA ALA A 93 3.15 -2.45 9.74
C ALA A 93 1.86 -2.47 10.59
N GLU A 94 1.22 -3.64 10.74
CA GLU A 94 0.06 -3.81 11.63
C GLU A 94 0.38 -3.45 13.08
N LYS A 95 1.53 -3.89 13.61
CA LYS A 95 1.98 -3.54 14.98
C LYS A 95 2.24 -2.06 15.16
N LEU A 96 2.59 -1.35 14.09
CA LEU A 96 2.82 0.10 14.09
C LEU A 96 1.51 0.92 14.13
N GLY A 97 0.35 0.29 13.97
CA GLY A 97 -0.96 0.94 14.12
C GLY A 97 -1.47 1.64 12.86
N VAL A 98 -1.02 1.20 11.68
CA VAL A 98 -1.62 1.62 10.39
C VAL A 98 -3.06 1.14 10.28
N ASP A 99 -3.87 1.80 9.46
CA ASP A 99 -5.31 1.53 9.36
C ASP A 99 -5.66 0.60 8.18
N ALA A 100 -4.76 0.48 7.20
CA ALA A 100 -4.84 -0.48 6.11
C ALA A 100 -3.48 -0.73 5.45
N LEU A 101 -3.42 -1.72 4.56
CA LEU A 101 -2.24 -2.07 3.77
C LEU A 101 -2.51 -1.91 2.28
N LEU A 102 -1.50 -1.47 1.53
CA LEU A 102 -1.49 -1.42 0.07
C LEU A 102 -0.53 -2.47 -0.48
N ILE A 103 -1.07 -3.52 -1.09
CA ILE A 103 -0.29 -4.67 -1.59
C ILE A 103 -0.21 -4.61 -3.11
N ILE A 104 0.96 -4.26 -3.63
CA ILE A 104 1.24 -4.25 -5.07
C ILE A 104 1.26 -5.66 -5.65
N THR A 105 0.80 -5.82 -6.89
CA THR A 105 1.01 -7.04 -7.66
C THR A 105 2.50 -7.37 -7.75
N PRO A 106 2.93 -8.63 -7.52
CA PRO A 106 4.31 -9.05 -7.70
C PRO A 106 4.89 -8.62 -9.06
N TYR A 107 5.96 -7.84 -9.00
CA TYR A 107 6.70 -7.34 -10.15
C TYR A 107 7.90 -8.24 -10.47
N TYR A 108 8.45 -8.09 -11.68
CA TYR A 108 9.61 -8.84 -12.19
C TYR A 108 9.34 -10.34 -12.45
N ASN A 109 8.87 -11.09 -11.46
CA ASN A 109 8.68 -12.53 -11.51
C ASN A 109 7.49 -13.00 -12.38
N LYS A 110 6.57 -12.09 -12.73
CA LYS A 110 5.42 -12.34 -13.61
C LYS A 110 4.57 -13.55 -13.21
N ALA A 111 4.12 -13.58 -11.96
CA ALA A 111 3.28 -14.66 -11.44
C ALA A 111 2.00 -14.89 -12.28
N ASN A 112 1.62 -16.16 -12.45
CA ASN A 112 0.36 -16.53 -13.11
C ASN A 112 -0.85 -16.29 -12.18
N LYS A 113 -2.08 -16.45 -12.70
CA LYS A 113 -3.32 -16.23 -11.92
C LYS A 113 -3.35 -16.99 -10.59
N ALA A 114 -2.94 -18.25 -10.58
CA ALA A 114 -2.92 -19.06 -9.35
C ALA A 114 -1.86 -18.58 -8.35
N GLY A 115 -0.71 -18.15 -8.84
CA GLY A 115 0.35 -17.55 -8.03
C GLY A 115 -0.08 -16.23 -7.40
N LEU A 116 -0.69 -15.34 -8.18
CA LEU A 116 -1.25 -14.08 -7.67
C LEU A 116 -2.29 -14.32 -6.59
N LYS A 117 -3.22 -15.26 -6.83
CA LYS A 117 -4.25 -15.62 -5.87
C LYS A 117 -3.63 -16.05 -4.53
N ARG A 118 -2.71 -17.01 -4.56
CA ARG A 118 -2.03 -17.51 -3.35
C ARG A 118 -1.22 -16.42 -2.66
N HIS A 119 -0.55 -15.56 -3.42
CA HIS A 119 0.24 -14.45 -2.86
C HIS A 119 -0.64 -13.53 -2.01
N PHE A 120 -1.74 -13.03 -2.58
CA PHE A 120 -2.67 -12.16 -1.85
C PHE A 120 -3.39 -12.89 -0.71
N GLU A 121 -3.83 -14.15 -0.92
CA GLU A 121 -4.44 -14.97 0.13
C GLU A 121 -3.51 -15.17 1.33
N THR A 122 -2.23 -15.45 1.07
CA THR A 122 -1.24 -15.70 2.14
C THR A 122 -1.02 -14.45 2.98
N ILE A 123 -0.91 -13.27 2.34
CA ILE A 123 -0.75 -11.99 3.04
C ILE A 123 -2.03 -11.61 3.80
N ALA A 124 -3.19 -11.81 3.18
CA ALA A 124 -4.47 -11.50 3.80
C ALA A 124 -4.72 -12.33 5.07
N ASN A 125 -4.34 -13.62 5.06
CA ASN A 125 -4.49 -14.49 6.21
C ASN A 125 -3.47 -14.22 7.34
N SER A 126 -2.42 -13.42 7.09
CA SER A 126 -1.37 -13.16 8.09
C SER A 126 -1.63 -11.92 8.96
N VAL A 127 -2.63 -11.11 8.63
CA VAL A 127 -2.98 -9.85 9.32
C VAL A 127 -4.50 -9.72 9.49
N LYS A 128 -4.94 -8.85 10.39
CA LYS A 128 -6.37 -8.51 10.59
C LYS A 128 -6.76 -7.22 9.87
N LEU A 129 -5.79 -6.41 9.47
CA LEU A 129 -6.03 -5.14 8.81
C LEU A 129 -6.69 -5.29 7.42
N PRO A 130 -7.47 -4.28 7.00
CA PRO A 130 -7.95 -4.17 5.64
C PRO A 130 -6.79 -4.05 4.63
N ILE A 131 -6.93 -4.73 3.49
CA ILE A 131 -5.99 -4.76 2.38
C ILE A 131 -6.62 -4.11 1.15
N ILE A 132 -5.82 -3.28 0.50
CA ILE A 132 -6.06 -2.68 -0.80
C ILE A 132 -5.13 -3.37 -1.80
N LEU A 133 -5.69 -4.09 -2.76
CA LEU A 133 -4.92 -4.64 -3.88
C LEU A 133 -4.44 -3.49 -4.77
N TYR A 134 -3.20 -3.52 -5.25
CA TYR A 134 -2.69 -2.49 -6.12
C TYR A 134 -2.25 -3.06 -7.48
N ASN A 135 -3.12 -2.82 -8.47
CA ASN A 135 -2.92 -3.26 -9.84
C ASN A 135 -2.33 -2.13 -10.69
N VAL A 136 -1.08 -2.32 -11.12
CA VAL A 136 -0.31 -1.34 -11.91
C VAL A 136 0.50 -2.05 -13.00
N PRO A 137 -0.17 -2.62 -14.02
CA PRO A 137 0.48 -3.48 -15.02
C PRO A 137 1.60 -2.77 -15.79
N GLY A 138 1.54 -1.44 -15.96
CA GLY A 138 2.61 -0.66 -16.58
C GLY A 138 3.94 -0.71 -15.82
N ARG A 139 3.95 -1.12 -14.54
CA ARG A 139 5.17 -1.33 -13.73
C ARG A 139 5.43 -2.81 -13.43
N THR A 140 4.39 -3.62 -13.28
CA THR A 140 4.52 -5.02 -12.84
C THR A 140 4.59 -6.00 -14.00
N CYS A 141 4.19 -5.59 -15.21
CA CYS A 141 3.94 -6.45 -16.37
C CYS A 141 2.85 -7.50 -16.14
N VAL A 142 2.06 -7.37 -15.07
CA VAL A 142 1.02 -8.31 -14.67
C VAL A 142 -0.24 -7.54 -14.29
N ASN A 143 -1.35 -7.91 -14.91
CA ASN A 143 -2.65 -7.34 -14.63
C ASN A 143 -3.47 -8.27 -13.72
N ILE A 144 -4.04 -7.75 -12.64
CA ILE A 144 -5.06 -8.47 -11.87
C ILE A 144 -6.36 -8.45 -12.68
N SER A 145 -6.78 -9.60 -13.21
CA SER A 145 -8.02 -9.65 -13.99
C SER A 145 -9.25 -9.39 -13.11
N PRO A 146 -10.34 -8.81 -13.65
CA PRO A 146 -11.60 -8.65 -12.91
C PRO A 146 -12.12 -9.95 -12.29
N SER A 147 -11.97 -11.08 -13.01
CA SER A 147 -12.34 -12.40 -12.47
C SER A 147 -11.55 -12.76 -11.21
N LEU A 148 -10.26 -12.41 -11.15
CA LEU A 148 -9.42 -12.65 -9.99
C LEU A 148 -9.77 -11.69 -8.85
N ILE A 149 -10.10 -10.44 -9.15
CA ILE A 149 -10.58 -9.48 -8.13
C ILE A 149 -11.84 -10.01 -7.45
N VAL A 150 -12.81 -10.54 -8.23
CA VAL A 150 -14.04 -11.14 -7.66
C VAL A 150 -13.74 -12.37 -6.79
N GLU A 151 -12.73 -13.17 -7.16
CA GLU A 151 -12.28 -14.29 -6.31
C GLU A 151 -11.63 -13.78 -5.01
N LEU A 152 -10.77 -12.78 -5.08
CA LEU A 152 -10.05 -12.22 -3.93
C LEU A 152 -10.97 -11.42 -2.99
N ALA A 153 -12.01 -10.77 -3.52
CA ALA A 153 -13.00 -10.03 -2.74
C ALA A 153 -13.85 -10.93 -1.82
N LYS A 154 -13.75 -12.26 -1.96
CA LYS A 154 -14.36 -13.22 -1.02
C LYS A 154 -13.56 -13.38 0.28
N ILE A 155 -12.36 -12.80 0.36
CA ILE A 155 -11.51 -12.81 1.53
C ILE A 155 -11.86 -11.57 2.36
N ASP A 156 -12.30 -11.76 3.61
CA ASP A 156 -12.98 -10.74 4.42
C ASP A 156 -12.23 -9.41 4.54
N ASN A 157 -10.89 -9.45 4.64
CA ASN A 157 -10.07 -8.27 4.80
C ASN A 157 -9.51 -7.70 3.48
N ILE A 158 -9.83 -8.25 2.30
CA ILE A 158 -9.53 -7.63 1.01
C ILE A 158 -10.71 -6.74 0.60
N VAL A 159 -10.59 -5.44 0.83
CA VAL A 159 -11.76 -4.53 0.81
C VAL A 159 -11.74 -3.51 -0.32
N ALA A 160 -10.63 -3.37 -1.05
CA ALA A 160 -10.51 -2.39 -2.13
C ALA A 160 -9.45 -2.79 -3.17
N VAL A 161 -9.50 -2.12 -4.32
CA VAL A 161 -8.48 -2.18 -5.37
C VAL A 161 -8.09 -0.76 -5.78
N LYS A 162 -6.79 -0.45 -5.73
CA LYS A 162 -6.18 0.70 -6.39
C LYS A 162 -5.85 0.29 -7.83
N GLU A 163 -6.67 0.75 -8.76
CA GLU A 163 -6.55 0.43 -10.18
C GLU A 163 -5.78 1.53 -10.93
N ALA A 164 -4.57 1.22 -11.40
CA ALA A 164 -3.68 2.16 -12.08
C ALA A 164 -3.28 1.68 -13.49
N SER A 165 -4.10 0.83 -14.12
CA SER A 165 -3.93 0.41 -15.52
C SER A 165 -4.32 1.49 -16.53
N GLY A 166 -5.12 2.47 -16.11
CA GLY A 166 -5.72 3.47 -17.00
C GLY A 166 -6.94 2.96 -17.77
N ASP A 167 -7.42 1.73 -17.55
CA ASP A 167 -8.63 1.20 -18.17
C ASP A 167 -9.87 1.47 -17.29
N PRO A 168 -10.80 2.36 -17.70
CA PRO A 168 -12.02 2.64 -16.93
C PRO A 168 -13.05 1.50 -16.94
N ARG A 169 -12.77 0.38 -17.61
CA ARG A 169 -13.62 -0.82 -17.63
C ARG A 169 -13.19 -1.86 -16.58
N THR A 170 -11.97 -1.78 -16.06
CA THR A 170 -11.46 -2.72 -15.05
C THR A 170 -11.71 -2.27 -13.62
N GLY A 171 -12.02 -0.98 -13.39
CA GLY A 171 -12.51 -0.50 -12.09
C GLY A 171 -13.89 -1.09 -11.78
N CYS A 172 -14.15 -1.43 -10.49
CA CYS A 172 -15.43 -1.98 -10.03
C CYS A 172 -16.60 -1.11 -10.52
N ARG A 173 -17.29 -1.58 -11.56
CA ARG A 173 -18.64 -1.11 -11.89
C ARG A 173 -19.58 -1.93 -11.03
N ASN A 174 -20.32 -1.26 -10.15
CA ASN A 174 -21.51 -1.85 -9.55
C ASN A 174 -22.44 -2.25 -10.70
N SER A 175 -22.61 -3.55 -10.90
CA SER A 175 -23.76 -4.13 -11.60
C SER A 175 -24.78 -4.57 -10.56
#